data_AF-A0A8H6AJI2-F1
#
_entry.id   AF-A0A8H6AJI2-F1
#
_cell.length_a   1.000
_cell.length_b   1.000
_cell.length_c   1.000
_cell.angle_alpha   90.00
_cell.angle_beta   90.00
_cell.angle_gamma   90.00
#
_symmetry.space_group_name_H-M   'P 1'
#
loop_
_entity.id
_entity.type
_entity.pdbx_description
1 polymer ?
#
loop_
_entity_poly.entity_id
_entity_poly.type
_entity_poly.pdbx_seq_one_letter_code
_entity_poly.pdbx_strand_id
1 'polypeptide(L)'
;MSSPSPSDSQLEMTPSPSRIAFYTSNLSSFISSPSTFRILRTLSPPTPLPPIPPTPKNLTSVTFDAYDAYRGSLYFPPTTTSTAPNESLDHSKPPNRDHPSPSNPNIPQTLYILDSSFNPPTLAHAHICLSALNDHYSSSELGHTNARLLILLSTQNADKKITGASLEERLVGMECFANDLLTSWYYPHSAYHYKKEKLDRSNGKSSEVTESDSSDAESSDIESESESKSESIGGTKLKSSPPQSPSSESLLSDNPNSRPKIDIDIGLTSLPYFHDKSAAIEASSLYPPSTTHIHCTGYDTLIRVFNPKYYPPTHDLSPLIPFLSSHKLRVTYRIDKDCTKEDQDAYLSKMQHELPSLGGKKEWIEDKKIYMAPGLEGKEISSTKVRAMIKQSSAPDPHRKGQGSSKFKGKGKQENKRIKEGLKGFVGTSVGKWITGEKLYWWEAKENGE
;
A
#
# COMPACT_ATOMS: atom_id res chain seq x y z
N MET A 1 -57.39 20.40 -36.09
CA MET A 1 -56.69 20.42 -34.80
C MET A 1 -56.78 19.05 -34.18
N SER A 2 -55.72 18.25 -34.33
CA SER A 2 -55.48 17.04 -33.53
C SER A 2 -53.97 16.95 -33.37
N SER A 3 -53.51 17.11 -32.13
CA SER A 3 -52.11 17.11 -31.72
C SER A 3 -51.51 15.70 -31.89
N PRO A 4 -50.25 15.55 -32.33
CA PRO A 4 -49.58 14.26 -32.26
C PRO A 4 -49.09 13.99 -30.83
N SER A 5 -49.23 12.74 -30.40
CA SER A 5 -48.75 12.17 -29.14
C SER A 5 -47.22 12.25 -29.02
N PRO A 6 -46.66 12.38 -27.80
CA PRO A 6 -45.22 12.39 -27.61
C PRO A 6 -44.65 10.99 -27.87
N SER A 7 -43.75 10.92 -28.85
CA SER A 7 -42.93 9.76 -29.17
C SER A 7 -42.03 9.39 -28.00
N ASP A 8 -41.91 8.09 -27.74
CA ASP A 8 -40.90 7.46 -26.89
C ASP A 8 -39.52 8.10 -27.09
N SER A 9 -39.11 8.91 -26.12
CA SER A 9 -37.71 9.29 -25.97
C SER A 9 -36.95 8.05 -25.52
N GLN A 10 -36.37 7.33 -26.48
CA GLN A 10 -35.34 6.35 -26.19
C GLN A 10 -34.28 7.03 -25.32
N LEU A 11 -34.16 6.59 -24.07
CA LEU A 11 -33.01 6.88 -23.22
C LEU A 11 -31.79 6.29 -23.92
N GLU A 12 -31.12 7.12 -24.71
CA GLU A 12 -29.87 6.83 -25.35
C GLU A 12 -28.84 6.54 -24.23
N MET A 13 -28.59 5.25 -23.97
CA MET A 13 -27.55 4.84 -23.03
C MET A 13 -26.20 5.24 -23.62
N THR A 14 -25.67 6.38 -23.17
CA THR A 14 -24.30 6.77 -23.48
C THR A 14 -23.36 5.67 -22.96
N PRO A 15 -22.42 5.16 -23.78
CA PRO A 15 -21.49 4.14 -23.33
C PRO A 15 -20.64 4.69 -22.18
N SER A 16 -20.47 3.90 -21.12
CA SER A 16 -19.60 4.26 -20.01
C SER A 16 -18.19 4.55 -20.54
N PRO A 17 -17.54 5.66 -20.12
CA PRO A 17 -16.21 6.01 -20.60
C PRO A 17 -15.20 4.89 -20.24
N SER A 18 -14.18 4.72 -21.08
CA SER A 18 -13.05 3.85 -20.74
C SER A 18 -12.37 4.34 -19.45
N ARG A 19 -11.66 3.46 -18.73
CA ARG A 19 -10.96 3.83 -17.49
C ARG A 19 -10.01 5.01 -17.70
N ILE A 20 -9.29 5.01 -18.83
CA ILE A 20 -8.38 6.09 -19.18
C ILE A 20 -9.15 7.40 -19.41
N ALA A 21 -10.28 7.38 -20.14
CA ALA A 21 -11.10 8.58 -20.35
C ALA A 21 -11.69 9.14 -19.04
N PHE A 22 -12.11 8.26 -18.13
CA PHE A 22 -12.53 8.66 -16.78
C PHE A 22 -11.42 9.42 -16.04
N TYR A 23 -10.19 8.88 -16.02
CA TYR A 23 -9.08 9.51 -15.33
C TYR A 23 -8.58 10.77 -16.04
N THR A 24 -8.59 10.81 -17.36
CA THR A 24 -8.29 12.03 -18.14
C THR A 24 -9.23 13.16 -17.75
N SER A 25 -10.55 12.93 -17.81
CA SER A 25 -11.55 13.96 -17.47
C SER A 25 -11.40 14.46 -16.03
N ASN A 26 -11.22 13.54 -15.07
CA ASN A 26 -11.08 13.89 -13.66
C ASN A 26 -9.76 14.61 -13.36
N LEU A 27 -8.66 14.20 -14.00
CA LEU A 27 -7.36 14.86 -13.83
C LEU A 27 -7.40 16.28 -14.40
N SER A 28 -7.95 16.46 -15.60
CA SER A 28 -8.14 17.80 -16.19
C SER A 28 -9.00 18.68 -15.28
N SER A 29 -10.13 18.16 -14.78
CA SER A 29 -10.97 18.86 -13.81
C SER A 29 -10.25 19.21 -12.50
N PHE A 30 -9.36 18.34 -12.01
CA PHE A 30 -8.56 18.61 -10.81
C PHE A 30 -7.55 19.73 -11.06
N ILE A 31 -6.78 19.64 -12.15
CA ILE A 31 -5.76 20.63 -12.54
C ILE A 31 -6.38 22.01 -12.77
N SER A 32 -7.57 22.09 -13.35
CA SER A 32 -8.28 23.36 -13.58
C SER A 32 -9.01 23.90 -12.35
N SER A 33 -9.01 23.19 -11.22
CA SER A 33 -9.70 23.60 -9.99
C SER A 33 -8.72 24.16 -8.96
N PRO A 34 -9.19 24.98 -7.98
CA PRO A 34 -8.37 25.40 -6.84
C PRO A 34 -8.13 24.27 -5.81
N SER A 35 -8.69 23.08 -6.04
CA SER A 35 -8.57 21.93 -5.13
C SER A 35 -7.13 21.45 -5.05
N THR A 36 -6.60 21.30 -3.83
CA THR A 36 -5.24 20.78 -3.62
C THR A 36 -5.20 19.28 -3.29
N PHE A 37 -6.35 18.70 -2.99
CA PHE A 37 -6.57 17.28 -2.75
C PHE A 37 -7.93 16.85 -3.32
N ARG A 38 -8.04 15.62 -3.83
CA ARG A 38 -9.31 15.03 -4.30
C ARG A 38 -9.25 13.51 -4.28
N ILE A 39 -10.31 12.85 -3.80
CA ILE A 39 -10.52 11.42 -4.01
C ILE A 39 -11.20 11.22 -5.36
N LEU A 40 -10.61 10.36 -6.21
CA LEU A 40 -11.17 10.03 -7.52
C LEU A 40 -12.03 8.77 -7.48
N ARG A 41 -11.63 7.81 -6.63
CA ARG A 41 -12.30 6.50 -6.56
C ARG A 41 -12.05 5.84 -5.21
N THR A 42 -13.04 5.12 -4.72
CA THR A 42 -12.95 4.22 -3.56
C THR A 42 -13.22 2.80 -4.05
N LEU A 43 -12.34 1.86 -3.69
CA LEU A 43 -12.49 0.43 -3.97
C LEU A 43 -12.69 -0.31 -2.65
N SER A 44 -13.75 -1.11 -2.60
CA SER A 44 -14.06 -1.97 -1.44
C SER A 44 -13.74 -3.43 -1.76
N PRO A 45 -13.47 -4.28 -0.74
CA PRO A 45 -13.31 -5.71 -0.94
C PRO A 45 -14.54 -6.32 -1.61
N PRO A 46 -14.39 -7.33 -2.48
CA PRO A 46 -15.54 -7.97 -3.14
C PRO A 46 -16.51 -8.52 -2.09
N THR A 47 -17.78 -8.11 -2.16
CA THR A 47 -18.84 -8.75 -1.38
C THR A 47 -19.04 -10.16 -1.96
N PRO A 48 -18.99 -11.24 -1.15
CA PRO A 48 -19.41 -12.55 -1.64
C PRO A 48 -20.85 -12.42 -2.15
N LEU A 49 -21.09 -12.72 -3.42
CA LEU A 49 -22.46 -12.79 -3.93
C LEU A 49 -23.20 -13.86 -3.12
N PRO A 50 -24.45 -13.64 -2.69
CA PRO A 50 -25.26 -14.72 -2.16
C PRO A 50 -25.34 -15.85 -3.21
N PRO A 51 -25.37 -17.12 -2.80
CA PRO A 51 -25.50 -18.23 -3.74
C PRO A 51 -26.73 -17.98 -4.61
N ILE A 52 -26.52 -17.98 -5.93
CA ILE A 52 -27.59 -17.82 -6.90
C ILE A 52 -28.61 -18.92 -6.60
N PRO A 53 -29.87 -18.60 -6.23
CA PRO A 53 -30.90 -19.63 -6.07
C PRO A 53 -31.02 -20.40 -7.39
N PRO A 54 -31.23 -21.73 -7.36
CA PRO A 54 -31.28 -22.54 -8.57
C PRO A 54 -32.28 -21.92 -9.55
N THR A 55 -31.79 -21.62 -10.76
CA THR A 55 -32.57 -20.95 -11.80
C THR A 55 -33.80 -21.77 -12.15
N PRO A 56 -35.02 -21.20 -12.14
CA PRO A 56 -36.20 -21.89 -12.66
C PRO A 56 -36.06 -22.16 -14.16
N LYS A 57 -36.46 -23.36 -14.58
CA LYS A 57 -36.25 -23.96 -15.92
C LYS A 57 -36.99 -23.31 -17.11
N ASN A 58 -37.38 -22.05 -17.04
CA ASN A 58 -38.06 -21.38 -18.17
C ASN A 58 -37.23 -20.21 -18.71
N LEU A 59 -36.45 -20.52 -19.75
CA LEU A 59 -35.58 -19.63 -20.52
C LEU A 59 -36.36 -18.91 -21.64
N THR A 60 -37.22 -17.95 -21.29
CA THR A 60 -37.78 -17.02 -22.30
C THR A 60 -37.75 -15.54 -21.92
N SER A 61 -37.08 -15.14 -20.83
CA SER A 61 -36.86 -13.71 -20.56
C SER A 61 -35.66 -13.46 -19.64
N VAL A 62 -34.43 -13.54 -20.17
CA VAL A 62 -33.29 -12.87 -19.55
C VAL A 62 -32.42 -12.27 -20.66
N THR A 63 -32.40 -10.95 -20.73
CA THR A 63 -31.32 -10.15 -21.32
C THR A 63 -30.52 -9.55 -20.18
N PHE A 64 -29.27 -10.00 -19.97
CA PHE A 64 -28.19 -9.23 -19.35
C PHE A 64 -26.92 -10.08 -19.41
N ASP A 65 -26.03 -9.78 -20.34
CA ASP A 65 -24.71 -10.41 -20.43
C ASP A 65 -23.74 -9.38 -21.03
N ALA A 66 -22.52 -9.18 -20.56
CA ALA A 66 -21.79 -9.79 -19.46
C ALA A 66 -20.54 -8.93 -19.22
N TYR A 67 -20.00 -8.96 -18.00
CA TYR A 67 -18.89 -8.17 -17.44
C TYR A 67 -19.27 -6.83 -16.83
N ASP A 68 -19.86 -6.87 -15.64
CA ASP A 68 -19.63 -5.80 -14.66
C ASP A 68 -19.81 -6.34 -13.22
N ALA A 69 -18.73 -6.89 -12.65
CA ALA A 69 -18.68 -7.34 -11.25
C ALA A 69 -18.07 -6.28 -10.31
N TYR A 70 -17.94 -5.02 -10.76
CA TYR A 70 -17.33 -3.93 -9.97
C TYR A 70 -18.14 -2.65 -10.07
N ARG A 71 -19.15 -2.48 -9.21
CA ARG A 71 -19.70 -1.15 -8.90
C ARG A 71 -19.15 -0.68 -7.55
N GLY A 72 -18.06 0.09 -7.60
CA GLY A 72 -17.78 1.06 -6.54
C GLY A 72 -18.77 2.23 -6.65
N SER A 73 -19.15 2.83 -5.52
CA SER A 73 -20.00 4.02 -5.52
C SER A 73 -19.30 5.16 -6.25
N LEU A 74 -19.89 5.65 -7.34
CA LEU A 74 -19.44 6.88 -7.99
C LEU A 74 -19.98 8.04 -7.13
N TYR A 75 -19.08 8.73 -6.43
CA TYR A 75 -19.44 9.93 -5.68
C TYR A 75 -19.76 11.05 -6.68
N PHE A 76 -21.02 11.46 -6.75
CA PHE A 76 -21.42 12.68 -7.45
C PHE A 76 -21.48 13.82 -6.42
N PRO A 77 -20.81 14.97 -6.66
CA PRO A 77 -20.90 16.10 -5.75
C PRO A 77 -22.35 16.63 -5.73
N PRO A 78 -22.86 17.10 -4.58
CA PRO A 78 -24.19 17.69 -4.52
C PRO A 78 -24.20 19.03 -5.26
N THR A 79 -25.02 19.13 -6.30
CA THR A 79 -25.35 20.39 -6.96
C THR A 79 -26.16 21.24 -5.99
N THR A 80 -25.63 22.40 -5.62
CA THR A 80 -26.33 23.36 -4.76
C THR A 80 -27.45 24.04 -5.52
N THR A 81 -28.69 23.71 -5.19
CA THR A 81 -29.84 24.60 -5.41
C THR A 81 -30.88 24.26 -4.35
N SER A 82 -30.73 24.86 -3.16
CA SER A 82 -31.69 24.74 -2.07
C SER A 82 -32.45 26.04 -1.93
N THR A 83 -33.70 26.00 -2.40
CA THR A 83 -34.74 26.95 -2.01
C THR A 83 -35.26 26.49 -0.64
N ALA A 84 -35.04 27.29 0.40
CA ALA A 84 -35.53 27.02 1.74
C ALA A 84 -37.06 27.04 1.80
N PRO A 85 -37.65 26.34 2.79
CA PRO A 85 -38.57 27.05 3.66
C PRO A 85 -38.24 26.89 5.15
N ASN A 86 -38.35 28.04 5.79
CA ASN A 86 -38.57 28.35 7.21
C ASN A 86 -39.26 27.24 8.02
N GLU A 87 -38.65 26.80 9.13
CA GLU A 87 -39.38 26.39 10.33
C GLU A 87 -38.62 26.81 11.60
N SER A 88 -39.42 27.16 12.60
CA SER A 88 -39.20 28.04 13.74
C SER A 88 -38.38 27.46 14.89
N LEU A 89 -37.76 28.38 15.64
CA LEU A 89 -37.11 28.15 16.94
C LEU A 89 -38.06 27.47 17.94
N ASP A 90 -37.56 26.44 18.62
CA ASP A 90 -37.96 26.13 19.99
C ASP A 90 -36.74 25.77 20.86
N HIS A 91 -36.71 26.36 22.05
CA HIS A 91 -35.66 26.24 23.04
C HIS A 91 -35.97 25.09 24.01
N SER A 92 -35.13 24.05 24.03
CA SER A 92 -35.03 23.20 25.23
C SER A 92 -33.67 22.49 25.37
N LYS A 93 -32.94 22.92 26.42
CA LYS A 93 -32.01 22.22 27.35
C LYS A 93 -30.92 21.26 26.78
N PRO A 94 -29.64 21.36 27.24
CA PRO A 94 -28.55 20.56 26.70
C PRO A 94 -28.59 19.11 27.21
N PRO A 95 -28.32 18.09 26.38
CA PRO A 95 -28.11 16.74 26.86
C PRO A 95 -26.67 16.56 27.36
N ASN A 96 -26.61 15.91 28.52
CA ASN A 96 -25.47 15.47 29.28
C ASN A 96 -24.43 14.73 28.41
N ARG A 97 -23.18 15.23 28.36
CA ARG A 97 -22.05 14.59 27.69
C ARG A 97 -21.40 13.60 28.65
N ASP A 98 -21.91 12.39 28.77
CA ASP A 98 -21.17 11.28 29.41
C ASP A 98 -21.71 9.94 28.90
N HIS A 99 -21.49 9.64 27.61
CA HIS A 99 -21.43 8.27 27.08
C HIS A 99 -20.77 8.30 25.68
N PRO A 100 -19.77 7.47 25.40
CA PRO A 100 -19.24 7.34 24.04
C PRO A 100 -20.33 6.71 23.16
N SER A 101 -20.85 7.50 22.23
CA SER A 101 -21.75 7.00 21.18
C SER A 101 -21.05 5.86 20.43
N PRO A 102 -21.73 4.75 20.11
CA PRO A 102 -21.11 3.65 19.39
C PRO A 102 -20.65 4.14 18.02
N SER A 103 -19.33 4.13 17.80
CA SER A 103 -18.71 4.56 16.55
C SER A 103 -19.29 3.76 15.38
N ASN A 104 -19.79 4.45 14.37
CA ASN A 104 -20.23 3.83 13.12
C ASN A 104 -19.06 3.01 12.53
N PRO A 105 -19.20 1.70 12.31
CA PRO A 105 -18.09 0.79 12.02
C PRO A 105 -17.36 1.07 10.70
N ASN A 106 -17.84 2.00 9.88
CA ASN A 106 -17.21 2.39 8.61
C ASN A 106 -16.34 3.66 8.69
N ILE A 107 -16.24 4.28 9.87
CA ILE A 107 -15.47 5.51 10.04
C ILE A 107 -14.01 5.17 10.38
N PRO A 108 -13.01 5.56 9.57
CA PRO A 108 -11.62 5.23 9.83
C PRO A 108 -11.01 6.13 10.91
N GLN A 109 -10.46 5.51 11.96
CA GLN A 109 -9.66 6.20 12.96
C GLN A 109 -8.21 6.38 12.49
N THR A 110 -7.73 5.52 11.58
CA THR A 110 -6.39 5.61 10.99
C THR A 110 -6.47 5.62 9.47
N LEU A 111 -5.79 6.58 8.84
CA LEU A 111 -5.60 6.63 7.40
C LEU A 111 -4.14 6.33 7.07
N TYR A 112 -3.87 5.16 6.51
CA TYR A 112 -2.56 4.84 5.95
C TYR A 112 -2.46 5.47 4.56
N ILE A 113 -1.39 6.21 4.31
CA ILE A 113 -1.21 6.96 3.06
C ILE A 113 0.06 6.46 2.37
N LEU A 114 -0.07 5.86 1.20
CA LEU A 114 1.06 5.58 0.31
C LEU A 114 1.09 6.63 -0.79
N ASP A 115 2.00 7.58 -0.67
CA ASP A 115 2.30 8.57 -1.70
C ASP A 115 3.53 8.15 -2.52
N SER A 116 3.33 7.99 -3.82
CA SER A 116 4.38 7.56 -4.75
C SER A 116 4.09 7.99 -6.18
N SER A 117 5.10 7.90 -7.03
CA SER A 117 4.97 8.16 -8.47
C SER A 117 4.22 7.07 -9.24
N PHE A 118 4.06 5.88 -8.67
CA PHE A 118 3.35 4.73 -9.24
C PHE A 118 3.68 4.44 -10.71
N ASN A 119 4.97 4.41 -11.05
CA ASN A 119 5.42 4.38 -12.44
C ASN A 119 6.34 3.19 -12.80
N PRO A 120 5.87 1.93 -12.76
CA PRO A 120 4.57 1.48 -12.28
C PRO A 120 4.56 1.16 -10.77
N PRO A 121 3.38 0.90 -10.15
CA PRO A 121 3.31 0.24 -8.84
C PRO A 121 4.00 -1.13 -8.87
N THR A 122 4.56 -1.56 -7.74
CA THR A 122 5.36 -2.79 -7.63
C THR A 122 5.01 -3.56 -6.35
N LEU A 123 5.53 -4.78 -6.20
CA LEU A 123 5.39 -5.55 -4.96
C LEU A 123 6.07 -4.89 -3.75
N ALA A 124 7.06 -4.01 -3.97
CA ALA A 124 7.62 -3.20 -2.88
C ALA A 124 6.57 -2.22 -2.33
N HIS A 125 5.79 -1.57 -3.21
CA HIS A 125 4.66 -0.73 -2.79
C HIS A 125 3.60 -1.58 -2.06
N ALA A 126 3.33 -2.78 -2.57
CA ALA A 126 2.38 -3.70 -1.93
C ALA A 126 2.81 -4.07 -0.51
N HIS A 127 4.10 -4.40 -0.33
CA HIS A 127 4.66 -4.72 0.98
C HIS A 127 4.51 -3.56 1.97
N ILE A 128 4.80 -2.32 1.53
CA ILE A 128 4.65 -1.13 2.38
C ILE A 128 3.20 -1.01 2.89
N CYS A 129 2.21 -1.15 2.00
CA CYS A 129 0.79 -1.07 2.38
C CYS A 129 0.36 -2.24 3.26
N LEU A 130 0.59 -3.48 2.80
CA LEU A 130 0.06 -4.68 3.45
C LEU A 130 0.72 -4.93 4.81
N SER A 131 2.02 -4.66 4.96
CA SER A 131 2.68 -4.75 6.27
C SER A 131 2.12 -3.71 7.25
N ALA A 132 1.84 -2.48 6.81
CA ALA A 132 1.25 -1.46 7.66
C ALA A 132 -0.14 -1.87 8.16
N LEU A 133 -0.97 -2.43 7.28
CA LEU A 133 -2.30 -2.94 7.60
C LEU A 133 -2.21 -4.19 8.50
N ASN A 134 -1.28 -5.11 8.22
CA ASN A 134 -1.09 -6.28 9.06
C ASN A 134 -0.67 -5.90 10.49
N ASP A 135 0.28 -4.98 10.63
CA ASP A 135 0.73 -4.47 11.93
C ASP A 135 -0.42 -3.76 12.66
N HIS A 136 -1.28 -3.03 11.94
CA HIS A 136 -2.47 -2.38 12.50
C HIS A 136 -3.39 -3.38 13.20
N TYR A 137 -3.83 -4.41 12.47
CA TYR A 137 -4.80 -5.38 12.99
C TYR A 137 -4.18 -6.41 13.95
N SER A 138 -2.86 -6.54 13.96
CA SER A 138 -2.13 -7.37 14.93
C SER A 138 -1.79 -6.62 16.23
N SER A 139 -1.90 -5.29 16.24
CA SER A 139 -1.58 -4.46 17.40
C SER A 139 -2.66 -4.54 18.48
N SER A 140 -2.26 -4.66 19.74
CA SER A 140 -3.17 -4.57 20.88
C SER A 140 -3.81 -3.19 21.04
N GLU A 141 -3.14 -2.14 20.56
CA GLU A 141 -3.61 -0.75 20.68
C GLU A 141 -4.53 -0.34 19.52
N LEU A 142 -4.29 -0.87 18.32
CA LEU A 142 -4.98 -0.43 17.10
C LEU A 142 -5.90 -1.49 16.50
N GLY A 143 -5.77 -2.76 16.88
CA GLY A 143 -6.47 -3.87 16.23
C GLY A 143 -7.99 -3.84 16.35
N HIS A 144 -8.52 -3.05 17.29
CA HIS A 144 -9.96 -2.80 17.44
C HIS A 144 -10.44 -1.53 16.71
N THR A 145 -9.55 -0.79 16.04
CA THR A 145 -9.87 0.42 15.28
C THR A 145 -9.98 0.10 13.79
N ASN A 146 -10.63 1.00 13.04
CA ASN A 146 -10.77 0.87 11.59
C ASN A 146 -9.64 1.63 10.89
N ALA A 147 -8.97 0.93 9.98
CA ALA A 147 -8.01 1.52 9.05
C ALA A 147 -8.65 1.73 7.68
N ARG A 148 -8.19 2.78 6.99
CA ARG A 148 -8.40 2.99 5.55
C ARG A 148 -7.07 3.22 4.86
N LEU A 149 -6.95 2.80 3.60
CA LEU A 149 -5.74 3.00 2.80
C LEU A 149 -6.00 4.05 1.71
N LEU A 150 -5.17 5.08 1.65
CA LEU A 150 -5.13 6.06 0.58
C LEU A 150 -3.88 5.86 -0.26
N ILE A 151 -4.07 5.61 -1.55
CA ILE A 151 -3.01 5.57 -2.57
C ILE A 151 -3.03 6.93 -3.27
N LEU A 152 -1.99 7.74 -3.03
CA LEU A 152 -1.97 9.16 -3.37
C LEU A 152 -0.97 9.46 -4.48
N LEU A 153 -1.43 10.07 -5.57
CA LEU A 153 -0.56 10.56 -6.63
C LEU A 153 -0.42 12.08 -6.58
N SER A 154 0.82 12.54 -6.50
CA SER A 154 1.14 13.97 -6.59
C SER A 154 1.27 14.40 -8.06
N THR A 155 0.54 15.43 -8.50
CA THR A 155 0.64 15.98 -9.86
C THR A 155 1.90 16.82 -10.05
N GLN A 156 2.49 17.29 -8.96
CA GLN A 156 3.76 17.99 -8.89
C GLN A 156 4.69 17.22 -7.95
N ASN A 157 5.90 16.87 -8.40
CA ASN A 157 6.92 16.28 -7.54
C ASN A 157 7.98 17.33 -7.22
N ALA A 158 8.47 17.36 -5.97
CA ALA A 158 9.50 18.32 -5.56
C ALA A 158 10.80 18.24 -6.39
N ASP A 159 11.20 17.03 -6.82
CA ASP A 159 12.52 16.81 -7.43
C ASP A 159 12.49 16.17 -8.83
N LYS A 160 11.33 15.63 -9.28
CA LYS A 160 11.29 14.68 -10.41
C LYS A 160 10.37 15.14 -11.54
N LYS A 161 10.93 15.25 -12.75
CA LYS A 161 10.14 15.37 -13.98
C LYS A 161 9.31 14.12 -14.22
N ILE A 162 8.09 14.29 -14.73
CA ILE A 162 7.22 13.19 -15.15
C ILE A 162 7.86 12.54 -16.38
N THR A 163 8.15 11.24 -16.30
CA THR A 163 8.75 10.43 -17.37
C THR A 163 8.06 9.06 -17.43
N GLY A 164 8.12 8.35 -18.55
CA GLY A 164 7.44 7.06 -18.72
C GLY A 164 5.93 7.26 -18.85
N ALA A 165 5.14 6.50 -18.11
CA ALA A 165 3.68 6.57 -18.19
C ALA A 165 3.16 7.96 -17.75
N SER A 166 2.11 8.43 -18.42
CA SER A 166 1.41 9.67 -18.12
C SER A 166 0.73 9.61 -16.74
N LEU A 167 0.22 10.74 -16.23
CA LEU A 167 -0.50 10.75 -14.95
C LEU A 167 -1.80 9.93 -15.02
N GLU A 168 -2.51 10.02 -16.14
CA GLU A 168 -3.73 9.26 -16.44
C GLU A 168 -3.46 7.76 -16.46
N GLU A 169 -2.40 7.35 -17.16
CA GLU A 169 -1.98 5.94 -17.19
C GLU A 169 -1.60 5.45 -15.79
N ARG A 170 -0.86 6.24 -15.01
CA ARG A 170 -0.51 5.89 -13.63
C ARG A 170 -1.74 5.73 -12.75
N LEU A 171 -2.79 6.53 -12.92
CA LEU A 171 -4.05 6.39 -12.20
C LEU A 171 -4.77 5.07 -12.55
N VAL A 172 -4.76 4.66 -13.83
CA VAL A 172 -5.22 3.32 -14.23
C VAL A 172 -4.38 2.23 -13.55
N GLY A 173 -3.06 2.41 -13.54
CA GLY A 173 -2.12 1.51 -12.84
C GLY A 173 -2.37 1.43 -11.33
N MET A 174 -2.72 2.53 -10.68
CA MET A 174 -3.10 2.59 -9.27
C MET A 174 -4.41 1.86 -8.99
N GLU A 175 -5.39 1.93 -9.88
CA GLU A 175 -6.62 1.13 -9.78
C GLU A 175 -6.33 -0.38 -9.91
N CYS A 176 -5.49 -0.76 -10.86
CA CYS A 176 -5.00 -2.14 -10.97
C CYS A 176 -4.27 -2.59 -9.71
N PHE A 177 -3.43 -1.71 -9.14
CA PHE A 177 -2.70 -1.98 -7.91
C PHE A 177 -3.63 -2.12 -6.70
N ALA A 178 -4.63 -1.25 -6.53
CA ALA A 178 -5.64 -1.37 -5.48
C ALA A 178 -6.40 -2.70 -5.57
N ASN A 179 -6.78 -3.12 -6.78
CA ASN A 179 -7.40 -4.44 -7.00
C ASN A 179 -6.46 -5.60 -6.62
N ASP A 180 -5.18 -5.49 -6.95
CA ASP A 180 -4.19 -6.50 -6.55
C ASP A 180 -4.06 -6.58 -5.03
N LEU A 181 -4.08 -5.45 -4.30
CA LEU A 181 -4.08 -5.43 -2.83
C LEU A 181 -5.34 -6.08 -2.23
N LEU A 182 -6.52 -5.74 -2.76
CA LEU A 182 -7.80 -6.28 -2.27
C LEU A 182 -7.94 -7.79 -2.50
N THR A 183 -7.35 -8.31 -3.58
CA THR A 183 -7.45 -9.73 -3.94
C THR A 183 -6.30 -10.56 -3.37
N SER A 184 -5.14 -9.95 -3.10
CA SER A 184 -3.92 -10.64 -2.68
C SER A 184 -3.31 -9.97 -1.46
N TRP A 185 -3.77 -10.39 -0.27
CA TRP A 185 -3.23 -9.91 1.01
C TRP A 185 -1.83 -10.45 1.34
N TYR A 186 -1.37 -11.46 0.60
CA TYR A 186 -0.07 -12.10 0.76
C TYR A 186 0.60 -12.26 -0.60
N TYR A 187 1.85 -11.80 -0.72
CA TYR A 187 2.70 -12.09 -1.86
C TYR A 187 3.75 -13.12 -1.45
N PRO A 188 3.95 -14.23 -2.20
CA PRO A 188 4.90 -15.30 -1.86
C PRO A 188 6.39 -14.92 -1.79
N HIS A 189 6.73 -13.63 -1.75
CA HIS A 189 8.09 -13.12 -1.66
C HIS A 189 8.22 -11.96 -0.65
N SER A 190 7.13 -11.61 0.06
CA SER A 190 7.26 -10.80 1.27
C SER A 190 7.75 -11.71 2.38
N ALA A 191 8.88 -11.37 3.00
CA ALA A 191 9.41 -12.04 4.18
C ALA A 191 8.50 -11.89 5.43
N TYR A 192 7.19 -11.78 5.25
CA TYR A 192 6.21 -12.23 6.23
C TYR A 192 6.08 -13.76 6.12
N HIS A 193 7.21 -14.45 6.37
CA HIS A 193 7.13 -15.83 6.83
C HIS A 193 6.53 -15.77 8.24
N TYR A 194 5.21 -15.93 8.35
CA TYR A 194 4.67 -16.51 9.57
C TYR A 194 5.40 -17.84 9.74
N LYS A 195 6.15 -18.00 10.83
CA LYS A 195 6.97 -19.18 11.12
C LYS A 195 6.18 -20.46 10.85
N LYS A 196 6.45 -21.08 9.70
CA LYS A 196 6.08 -22.45 9.39
C LYS A 196 6.93 -23.45 10.21
N GLU A 197 7.81 -22.99 11.10
CA GLU A 197 8.58 -23.85 11.99
C GLU A 197 7.75 -24.55 13.08
N LYS A 198 6.51 -24.10 13.37
CA LYS A 198 5.66 -24.75 14.39
C LYS A 198 4.80 -25.90 13.84
N LEU A 199 4.54 -25.93 12.52
CA LEU A 199 3.72 -26.98 11.89
C LEU A 199 4.54 -28.23 11.54
N ASP A 200 5.82 -28.06 11.21
CA ASP A 200 6.70 -29.19 10.89
C ASP A 200 7.25 -29.89 12.15
N ARG A 201 7.28 -29.21 13.31
CA ARG A 201 7.55 -29.84 14.62
C ARG A 201 6.36 -30.65 15.15
N SER A 202 5.13 -30.36 14.70
CA SER A 202 3.95 -31.18 15.00
C SER A 202 3.76 -32.38 14.06
N ASN A 203 4.42 -32.39 12.90
CA ASN A 203 4.43 -33.51 11.96
C ASN A 203 5.82 -34.16 11.93
N GLY A 204 6.18 -34.80 13.05
CA GLY A 204 7.50 -35.42 13.32
C GLY A 204 8.15 -36.08 12.10
N LYS A 205 9.02 -35.33 11.42
CA LYS A 205 9.89 -35.84 10.37
C LYS A 205 11.30 -35.35 10.65
N SER A 206 11.98 -36.09 11.51
CA SER A 206 13.43 -36.00 11.66
C SER A 206 14.07 -36.48 10.36
N SER A 207 14.94 -35.67 9.78
CA SER A 207 15.93 -36.13 8.81
C SER A 207 17.28 -35.63 9.29
N GLU A 208 18.04 -36.57 9.85
CA GLU A 208 19.47 -36.46 10.10
C GLU A 208 20.17 -36.09 8.79
N VAL A 209 21.05 -35.10 8.84
CA VAL A 209 22.13 -34.96 7.86
C VAL A 209 23.43 -34.80 8.63
N THR A 210 24.26 -35.81 8.43
CA THR A 210 25.67 -35.96 8.77
C THR A 210 26.50 -34.81 8.19
N GLU A 211 27.29 -34.15 9.03
CA GLU A 211 28.41 -33.31 8.62
C GLU A 211 29.67 -34.18 8.54
N SER A 212 30.42 -34.04 7.43
CA SER A 212 31.79 -34.53 7.30
C SER A 212 32.63 -33.53 6.51
N ASP A 213 33.61 -32.95 7.22
CA ASP A 213 34.99 -32.57 6.89
C ASP A 213 35.38 -31.83 5.59
N SER A 214 36.09 -30.70 5.80
CA SER A 214 37.53 -30.48 5.52
C SER A 214 37.77 -28.96 5.35
N SER A 215 38.87 -28.30 5.69
CA SER A 215 40.09 -28.55 6.48
C SER A 215 40.80 -27.17 6.61
N ASP A 216 41.83 -27.12 7.45
CA ASP A 216 42.93 -26.15 7.50
C ASP A 216 42.71 -24.89 8.37
N ALA A 217 43.18 -24.89 9.63
CA ALA A 217 44.57 -24.78 10.12
C ALA A 217 44.91 -23.31 10.43
N GLU A 218 45.08 -23.01 11.71
CA GLU A 218 46.29 -22.39 12.27
C GLU A 218 46.22 -22.36 13.81
N SER A 219 47.38 -22.58 14.39
CA SER A 219 47.69 -22.86 15.79
C SER A 219 47.86 -21.57 16.61
N SER A 220 47.50 -21.60 17.89
CA SER A 220 48.42 -21.20 18.96
C SER A 220 47.89 -21.61 20.33
N ASP A 221 48.79 -22.30 21.04
CA ASP A 221 48.68 -22.77 22.41
C ASP A 221 48.54 -21.64 23.44
N ILE A 222 47.92 -21.94 24.59
CA ILE A 222 48.34 -21.57 25.96
C ILE A 222 47.51 -22.41 26.96
N GLU A 223 48.19 -23.29 27.68
CA GLU A 223 47.80 -23.94 28.95
C GLU A 223 47.76 -22.86 30.08
N SER A 224 47.19 -22.99 31.28
CA SER A 224 46.88 -24.11 32.18
C SER A 224 46.11 -23.55 33.41
N GLU A 225 45.30 -24.41 34.04
CA GLU A 225 45.07 -24.61 35.50
C GLU A 225 44.60 -23.43 36.40
N SER A 226 43.74 -23.56 37.42
CA SER A 226 43.42 -24.66 38.34
C SER A 226 42.14 -24.39 39.14
N GLU A 227 41.71 -25.49 39.78
CA GLU A 227 40.57 -25.81 40.63
C GLU A 227 40.25 -24.91 41.85
N SER A 228 39.00 -24.96 42.31
CA SER A 228 38.73 -25.31 43.72
C SER A 228 37.29 -25.84 43.92
N LYS A 229 37.19 -26.81 44.82
CA LYS A 229 36.09 -27.75 45.09
C LYS A 229 35.53 -27.50 46.50
N SER A 230 34.45 -28.21 46.83
CA SER A 230 33.85 -28.48 48.17
C SER A 230 32.80 -27.44 48.65
N GLU A 231 31.68 -27.79 49.29
CA GLU A 231 31.20 -29.06 49.84
C GLU A 231 29.68 -28.98 50.15
N SER A 232 29.06 -30.15 50.29
CA SER A 232 27.62 -30.40 50.48
C SER A 232 27.25 -30.72 51.93
N ILE A 233 26.10 -30.23 52.43
CA ILE A 233 25.24 -30.82 53.49
C ILE A 233 23.85 -30.20 53.26
N GLY A 234 22.66 -30.80 53.36
CA GLY A 234 22.13 -32.10 53.79
C GLY A 234 20.59 -32.00 53.65
N GLY A 235 19.90 -33.09 53.34
CA GLY A 235 18.54 -33.05 52.77
C GLY A 235 17.38 -32.90 53.75
N THR A 236 16.17 -32.68 53.19
CA THR A 236 14.93 -33.32 53.68
C THR A 236 13.82 -33.28 52.62
N LYS A 237 13.13 -34.41 52.49
CA LYS A 237 11.96 -34.72 51.64
C LYS A 237 10.74 -33.90 52.09
N LEU A 238 9.86 -33.47 51.17
CA LEU A 238 8.40 -33.44 51.33
C LEU A 238 7.68 -33.20 49.99
N LYS A 239 6.55 -33.90 49.81
CA LYS A 239 5.67 -33.94 48.64
C LYS A 239 4.75 -32.72 48.57
N SER A 240 4.49 -32.17 47.38
CA SER A 240 3.21 -31.51 47.06
C SER A 240 2.95 -31.46 45.55
N SER A 241 1.67 -31.63 45.22
CA SER A 241 1.06 -31.76 43.89
C SER A 241 1.08 -30.45 43.07
N PRO A 242 0.93 -30.49 41.73
CA PRO A 242 0.93 -29.29 40.91
C PRO A 242 -0.43 -28.56 40.94
N PRO A 243 -0.46 -27.21 41.06
CA PRO A 243 -1.67 -26.45 40.83
C PRO A 243 -1.79 -26.03 39.35
N GLN A 244 -2.96 -26.36 38.82
CA GLN A 244 -3.77 -25.77 37.74
C GLN A 244 -3.14 -24.78 36.73
N SER A 245 -3.41 -25.12 35.47
CA SER A 245 -3.26 -24.35 34.23
C SER A 245 -3.96 -22.98 34.22
N PRO A 246 -3.33 -21.91 33.71
CA PRO A 246 -4.04 -20.76 33.17
C PRO A 246 -4.36 -20.98 31.67
N SER A 247 -5.67 -20.94 31.42
CA SER A 247 -6.37 -20.37 30.26
C SER A 247 -5.61 -20.22 28.92
N SER A 248 -6.06 -21.04 27.99
CA SER A 248 -5.94 -20.94 26.53
C SER A 248 -6.06 -19.52 25.97
N GLU A 249 -4.95 -18.98 25.46
CA GLU A 249 -4.95 -17.92 24.45
C GLU A 249 -5.59 -18.44 23.16
N SER A 250 -6.62 -17.73 22.70
CA SER A 250 -7.38 -18.07 21.49
C SER A 250 -6.52 -17.89 20.24
N LEU A 251 -6.10 -19.00 19.65
CA LEU A 251 -5.52 -19.05 18.32
C LEU A 251 -6.56 -18.55 17.31
N LEU A 252 -6.20 -17.50 16.56
CA LEU A 252 -6.96 -17.06 15.39
C LEU A 252 -6.98 -18.23 14.39
N SER A 253 -8.16 -18.80 14.19
CA SER A 253 -8.44 -19.78 13.14
C SER A 253 -8.25 -19.12 11.77
N ASP A 254 -7.47 -19.74 10.89
CA ASP A 254 -7.31 -19.39 9.46
C ASP A 254 -8.64 -19.58 8.69
N ASN A 255 -9.63 -18.74 8.98
CA ASN A 255 -10.82 -18.59 8.16
C ASN A 255 -10.54 -17.49 7.13
N PRO A 256 -10.49 -17.77 5.82
CA PRO A 256 -10.25 -16.74 4.80
C PRO A 256 -11.32 -15.62 4.78
N ASN A 257 -12.47 -15.84 5.44
CA ASN A 257 -13.52 -14.84 5.66
C ASN A 257 -13.30 -13.92 6.88
N SER A 258 -12.23 -14.12 7.67
CA SER A 258 -11.91 -13.29 8.84
C SER A 258 -10.97 -12.11 8.55
N ARG A 259 -10.56 -11.93 7.29
CA ARG A 259 -9.65 -10.84 6.93
C ARG A 259 -10.33 -9.47 7.11
N PRO A 260 -9.60 -8.46 7.61
CA PRO A 260 -10.12 -7.10 7.70
C PRO A 260 -10.58 -6.63 6.32
N LYS A 261 -11.81 -6.13 6.24
CA LYS A 261 -12.33 -5.50 5.02
C LYS A 261 -11.88 -4.05 5.03
N ILE A 262 -11.01 -3.70 4.10
CA ILE A 262 -10.41 -2.37 4.02
C ILE A 262 -10.76 -1.73 2.70
N ASP A 263 -11.28 -0.51 2.77
CA ASP A 263 -11.48 0.30 1.59
C ASP A 263 -10.17 0.99 1.19
N ILE A 264 -9.95 1.07 -0.12
CA ILE A 264 -8.79 1.72 -0.73
C ILE A 264 -9.27 2.93 -1.52
N ASP A 265 -8.84 4.12 -1.10
CA ASP A 265 -9.06 5.37 -1.80
C ASP A 265 -7.91 5.66 -2.77
N ILE A 266 -8.23 6.12 -3.97
CA ILE A 266 -7.30 6.63 -4.97
C ILE A 266 -7.45 8.14 -5.02
N GLY A 267 -6.40 8.85 -4.61
CA GLY A 267 -6.39 10.30 -4.49
C GLY A 267 -5.38 11.00 -5.39
N LEU A 268 -5.66 12.27 -5.65
CA LEU A 268 -4.75 13.24 -6.26
C LEU A 268 -4.40 14.33 -5.26
N THR A 269 -3.18 14.85 -5.36
CA THR A 269 -2.78 16.10 -4.70
C THR A 269 -1.87 16.93 -5.60
N SER A 270 -1.95 18.26 -5.48
CA SER A 270 -1.01 19.19 -6.11
C SER A 270 0.12 19.61 -5.17
N LEU A 271 0.07 19.20 -3.90
CA LEU A 271 1.01 19.60 -2.87
C LEU A 271 2.23 18.67 -2.86
N PRO A 272 3.46 19.18 -2.68
CA PRO A 272 4.67 18.35 -2.72
C PRO A 272 5.03 17.73 -1.36
N TYR A 273 4.73 18.41 -0.24
CA TYR A 273 5.21 18.04 1.10
C TYR A 273 4.16 17.31 1.95
N PHE A 274 4.59 16.41 2.84
CA PHE A 274 3.68 15.60 3.65
C PHE A 274 2.83 16.39 4.66
N HIS A 275 3.39 17.45 5.23
CA HIS A 275 2.65 18.31 6.16
C HIS A 275 1.50 19.02 5.42
N ASP A 276 1.77 19.59 4.25
CA ASP A 276 0.74 20.22 3.40
C ASP A 276 -0.31 19.21 2.92
N LYS A 277 0.12 18.01 2.49
CA LYS A 277 -0.80 16.93 2.10
C LYS A 277 -1.76 16.58 3.22
N SER A 278 -1.25 16.44 4.43
CA SER A 278 -2.09 16.10 5.59
C SER A 278 -3.07 17.21 5.91
N ALA A 279 -2.60 18.46 5.94
CA ALA A 279 -3.46 19.62 6.16
C ALA A 279 -4.58 19.74 5.09
N ALA A 280 -4.26 19.45 3.83
CA ALA A 280 -5.26 19.45 2.75
C ALA A 280 -6.26 18.28 2.86
N ILE A 281 -5.81 17.11 3.31
CA ILE A 281 -6.70 15.98 3.58
C ILE A 281 -7.65 16.33 4.74
N GLU A 282 -7.16 16.91 5.83
CA GLU A 282 -7.99 17.37 6.95
C GLU A 282 -9.00 18.42 6.49
N ALA A 283 -8.55 19.43 5.74
CA ALA A 283 -9.40 20.50 5.23
C ALA A 283 -10.50 19.99 4.28
N SER A 284 -10.30 18.84 3.62
CA SER A 284 -11.31 18.23 2.75
C SER A 284 -12.54 17.70 3.50
N SER A 285 -12.43 17.47 4.81
CA SER A 285 -13.49 16.88 5.65
C SER A 285 -14.00 15.51 5.18
N LEU A 286 -13.27 14.83 4.27
CA LEU A 286 -13.62 13.49 3.76
C LEU A 286 -13.38 12.39 4.80
N TYR A 287 -12.46 12.64 5.74
CA TYR A 287 -12.18 11.79 6.88
C TYR A 287 -12.49 12.55 8.17
N PRO A 288 -12.83 11.86 9.27
CA PRO A 288 -13.03 12.50 10.56
C PRO A 288 -11.85 13.38 10.97
N PRO A 289 -12.09 14.53 11.65
CA PRO A 289 -11.01 15.37 12.15
C PRO A 289 -10.07 14.68 13.15
N SER A 290 -10.50 13.58 13.78
CA SER A 290 -9.70 12.78 14.70
C SER A 290 -8.89 11.68 14.01
N THR A 291 -8.97 11.54 12.68
CA THR A 291 -8.28 10.49 11.94
C THR A 291 -6.78 10.73 11.95
N THR A 292 -6.02 9.76 12.46
CA THR A 292 -4.55 9.84 12.44
C THR A 292 -4.05 9.47 11.04
N HIS A 293 -3.32 10.38 10.40
CA HIS A 293 -2.63 10.08 9.15
C HIS A 293 -1.30 9.38 9.43
N ILE A 294 -1.06 8.27 8.74
CA ILE A 294 0.22 7.53 8.79
C ILE A 294 0.78 7.45 7.37
N HIS A 295 1.73 8.33 7.07
CA HIS A 295 2.41 8.33 5.76
C HIS A 295 3.41 7.18 5.71
N CYS A 296 3.16 6.25 4.81
CA CYS A 296 3.98 5.07 4.58
C CYS A 296 5.03 5.39 3.51
N THR A 297 6.30 5.32 3.87
CA THR A 297 7.39 5.71 2.98
C THR A 297 8.60 4.80 3.10
N GLY A 298 9.62 5.02 2.28
CA GLY A 298 10.91 4.33 2.36
C GLY A 298 12.00 5.22 2.99
N TYR A 299 13.09 4.59 3.41
CA TYR A 299 14.22 5.28 4.05
C TYR A 299 14.76 6.49 3.25
N ASP A 300 14.94 6.37 1.93
CA ASP A 300 15.41 7.49 1.09
C ASP A 300 14.50 8.73 1.19
N THR A 301 13.21 8.53 1.41
CA THR A 301 12.27 9.63 1.59
C THR A 301 12.38 10.23 2.98
N LEU A 302 12.62 9.42 4.01
CA LEU A 302 12.90 9.93 5.36
C LEU A 302 14.09 10.90 5.34
N ILE A 303 15.17 10.55 4.64
CA ILE A 303 16.34 11.45 4.47
C ILE A 303 15.91 12.81 3.89
N ARG A 304 15.00 12.81 2.92
CA ARG A 304 14.46 14.04 2.34
C ARG A 304 13.55 14.80 3.31
N VAL A 305 12.73 14.10 4.09
CA VAL A 305 11.85 14.71 5.11
C VAL A 305 12.66 15.44 6.17
N PHE A 306 13.82 14.92 6.55
CA PHE A 306 14.72 15.59 7.49
C PHE A 306 15.68 16.58 6.85
N ASN A 307 15.55 16.89 5.55
CA ASN A 307 16.44 17.84 4.89
C ASN A 307 15.81 19.25 4.86
N PRO A 308 16.36 20.23 5.58
CA PRO A 308 15.77 21.56 5.70
C PRO A 308 15.67 22.35 4.39
N LYS A 309 16.41 21.96 3.34
CA LYS A 309 16.32 22.60 2.02
C LYS A 309 14.90 22.57 1.43
N TYR A 310 14.08 21.61 1.85
CA TYR A 310 12.70 21.45 1.38
C TYR A 310 11.69 22.35 2.09
N TYR A 311 12.10 23.15 3.07
CA TYR A 311 11.21 23.98 3.89
C TYR A 311 11.56 25.48 3.82
N PRO A 312 11.54 26.11 2.63
CA PRO A 312 11.69 27.56 2.54
C PRO A 312 10.48 28.29 3.18
N PRO A 313 10.65 29.53 3.67
CA PRO A 313 11.88 30.33 3.65
C PRO A 313 12.80 30.10 4.86
N THR A 314 12.32 29.43 5.91
CA THR A 314 13.09 29.26 7.17
C THR A 314 14.24 28.28 7.01
N HIS A 315 14.11 27.33 6.08
CA HIS A 315 15.07 26.25 5.88
C HIS A 315 15.36 25.49 7.18
N ASP A 316 14.31 25.15 7.91
CA ASP A 316 14.30 24.35 9.13
C ASP A 316 13.15 23.33 9.11
N LEU A 317 13.08 22.45 10.11
CA LEU A 317 12.06 21.40 10.22
C LEU A 317 10.79 21.86 10.95
N SER A 318 10.67 23.16 11.28
CA SER A 318 9.53 23.69 12.03
C SER A 318 8.16 23.42 11.36
N PRO A 319 8.00 23.37 10.02
CA PRO A 319 6.72 23.02 9.39
C PRO A 319 6.23 21.60 9.72
N LEU A 320 7.13 20.70 10.15
CA LEU A 320 6.76 19.34 10.55
C LEU A 320 6.19 19.27 11.97
N ILE A 321 6.32 20.32 12.80
CA ILE A 321 5.81 20.34 14.17
C ILE A 321 4.29 20.08 14.25
N PRO A 322 3.42 20.84 13.57
CA PRO A 322 1.97 20.59 13.60
C PRO A 322 1.60 19.26 12.94
N PHE A 323 2.36 18.84 11.93
CA PHE A 323 2.15 17.56 11.28
C PHE A 323 2.39 16.39 12.24
N LEU A 324 3.55 16.35 12.90
CA LEU A 324 3.96 15.24 13.76
C LEU A 324 3.33 15.29 15.17
N SER A 325 2.61 16.35 15.53
CA SER A 325 1.77 16.33 16.73
C SER A 325 0.60 15.37 16.57
N SER A 326 -0.04 15.36 15.40
CA SER A 326 -1.29 14.62 15.14
C SER A 326 -1.11 13.40 14.25
N HIS A 327 0.01 13.31 13.51
CA HIS A 327 0.22 12.31 12.47
C HIS A 327 1.57 11.62 12.62
N LYS A 328 1.80 10.60 11.80
CA LYS A 328 2.99 9.74 11.88
C LYS A 328 3.61 9.47 10.51
N LEU A 329 4.89 9.09 10.50
CA LEU A 329 5.53 8.42 9.37
C LEU A 329 5.89 7.00 9.77
N ARG A 330 5.48 6.06 8.92
CA ARG A 330 5.96 4.67 8.94
C ARG A 330 6.99 4.51 7.83
N VAL A 331 8.25 4.34 8.21
CA VAL A 331 9.38 4.30 7.28
C VAL A 331 9.82 2.85 7.09
N THR A 332 9.82 2.38 5.86
CA THR A 332 10.23 1.01 5.54
C THR A 332 11.73 0.97 5.29
N TYR A 333 12.44 0.06 5.96
CA TYR A 333 13.85 -0.17 5.70
C TYR A 333 14.07 -0.51 4.23
N ARG A 334 15.17 -0.01 3.68
CA ARG A 334 15.63 -0.38 2.34
C ARG A 334 17.00 -1.02 2.47
N ILE A 335 17.04 -2.35 2.40
CA ILE A 335 18.30 -3.07 2.48
C ILE A 335 18.84 -3.20 1.05
N ASP A 336 19.97 -2.57 0.80
CA ASP A 336 20.75 -2.78 -0.43
C ASP A 336 22.22 -3.04 -0.08
N LYS A 337 23.08 -3.11 -1.09
CA LYS A 337 24.50 -3.44 -0.88
C LYS A 337 25.27 -2.32 -0.17
N ASP A 338 24.77 -1.09 -0.25
CA ASP A 338 25.48 0.11 0.18
C ASP A 338 24.87 0.71 1.46
N CYS A 339 23.70 0.24 1.88
CA CYS A 339 23.01 0.69 3.09
C CYS A 339 22.37 -0.50 3.83
N THR A 340 22.97 -0.86 4.97
CA THR A 340 22.47 -1.92 5.86
C THR A 340 21.30 -1.43 6.72
N LYS A 341 20.66 -2.35 7.46
CA LYS A 341 19.65 -1.96 8.45
C LYS A 341 20.29 -1.14 9.58
N GLU A 342 21.47 -1.54 10.01
CA GLU A 342 22.25 -0.94 11.07
C GLU A 342 22.65 0.50 10.73
N ASP A 343 23.00 0.77 9.47
CA ASP A 343 23.28 2.14 9.00
C ASP A 343 22.06 3.06 9.12
N GLN A 344 20.87 2.52 8.82
CA GLN A 344 19.60 3.26 8.90
C GLN A 344 19.19 3.53 10.36
N ASP A 345 19.44 2.55 11.24
CA ASP A 345 19.21 2.70 12.68
C ASP A 345 20.19 3.71 13.30
N ALA A 346 21.46 3.67 12.90
CA ALA A 346 22.47 4.62 13.32
C ALA A 346 22.12 6.04 12.87
N TYR A 347 21.62 6.21 11.64
CA TYR A 347 21.13 7.50 11.15
C TYR A 347 19.97 8.03 12.00
N LEU A 348 18.96 7.23 12.31
CA LEU A 348 17.85 7.66 13.17
C LEU A 348 18.30 8.02 14.59
N SER A 349 19.19 7.22 15.17
CA SER A 349 19.75 7.49 16.49
C SER A 349 20.51 8.81 16.51
N LYS A 350 21.29 9.08 15.46
CA LYS A 350 21.96 10.38 15.26
C LYS A 350 20.95 11.52 15.14
N MET A 351 19.91 11.35 14.30
CA MET A 351 18.89 12.38 14.08
C MET A 351 18.14 12.75 15.37
N GLN A 352 17.95 11.82 16.31
CA GLN A 352 17.32 12.12 17.60
C GLN A 352 18.04 13.27 18.34
N HIS A 353 19.36 13.39 18.19
CA HIS A 353 20.16 14.45 18.79
C HIS A 353 20.25 15.71 17.91
N GLU A 354 20.20 15.58 16.58
CA GLU A 354 20.30 16.71 15.64
C GLU A 354 18.96 17.41 15.39
N LEU A 355 17.83 16.73 15.55
CA LEU A 355 16.50 17.30 15.29
C LEU A 355 16.27 18.66 15.98
N PRO A 356 16.60 18.85 17.28
CA PRO A 356 16.43 20.15 17.93
C PRO A 356 17.21 21.30 17.28
N SER A 357 18.43 21.06 16.79
CA SER A 357 19.23 22.11 16.13
C SER A 357 18.71 22.46 14.74
N LEU A 358 17.94 21.56 14.12
CA LEU A 358 17.28 21.75 12.84
C LEU A 358 15.84 22.30 12.97
N GLY A 359 15.41 22.72 14.17
CA GLY A 359 14.04 23.21 14.40
C GLY A 359 12.98 22.10 14.54
N GLY A 360 13.43 20.85 14.67
CA GLY A 360 12.59 19.69 14.94
C GLY A 360 12.54 19.28 16.42
N LYS A 361 11.91 18.15 16.71
CA LYS A 361 11.72 17.62 18.07
C LYS A 361 12.27 16.21 18.18
N LYS A 362 13.10 15.93 19.19
CA LYS A 362 13.64 14.58 19.44
C LYS A 362 12.53 13.56 19.74
N GLU A 363 11.42 14.05 20.30
CA GLU A 363 10.20 13.31 20.63
C GLU A 363 9.57 12.66 19.39
N TRP A 364 9.85 13.18 18.18
CA TRP A 364 9.37 12.54 16.95
C TRP A 364 9.89 11.11 16.80
N ILE A 365 11.08 10.83 17.34
CA ILE A 365 11.69 9.49 17.34
C ILE A 365 11.36 8.77 18.66
N GLU A 366 11.52 9.43 19.81
CA GLU A 366 11.26 8.83 21.14
C GLU A 366 9.82 8.32 21.28
N ASP A 367 8.83 9.10 20.81
CA ASP A 367 7.40 8.77 20.91
C ASP A 367 6.88 7.99 19.68
N LYS A 368 7.80 7.51 18.81
CA LYS A 368 7.46 6.76 17.60
C LYS A 368 6.46 7.50 16.68
N LYS A 369 6.55 8.83 16.59
CA LYS A 369 5.87 9.60 15.52
C LYS A 369 6.48 9.28 14.17
N ILE A 370 7.78 9.00 14.15
CA ILE A 370 8.52 8.43 13.03
C ILE A 370 9.09 7.11 13.52
N TYR A 371 8.74 6.02 12.83
CA TYR A 371 9.20 4.70 13.22
C TYR A 371 9.55 3.84 12.01
N MET A 372 10.51 2.94 12.19
CA MET A 372 10.95 2.02 11.15
C MET A 372 10.12 0.75 11.14
N ALA A 373 9.90 0.22 9.95
CA ALA A 373 9.19 -1.02 9.68
C ALA A 373 10.00 -1.94 8.75
N PRO A 374 9.90 -3.27 8.91
CA PRO A 374 10.64 -4.22 8.09
C PRO A 374 10.42 -4.03 6.58
N GLY A 375 11.52 -4.02 5.83
CA GLY A 375 11.52 -4.02 4.38
C GLY A 375 11.26 -5.41 3.77
N LEU A 376 11.29 -5.47 2.44
CA LEU A 376 11.36 -6.75 1.75
C LEU A 376 12.78 -7.30 1.84
N GLU A 377 12.92 -8.54 2.30
CA GLU A 377 14.21 -9.25 2.26
C GLU A 377 14.49 -9.76 0.83
N GLY A 378 15.77 -9.83 0.47
CA GLY A 378 16.22 -10.42 -0.78
C GLY A 378 16.29 -9.44 -1.95
N LYS A 379 15.79 -9.84 -3.12
CA LYS A 379 16.04 -9.14 -4.38
C LYS A 379 15.35 -7.77 -4.40
N GLU A 380 16.12 -6.71 -4.64
CA GLU A 380 15.58 -5.35 -4.79
C GLU A 380 14.48 -5.28 -5.88
N ILE A 381 13.30 -4.77 -5.50
CA ILE A 381 12.15 -4.51 -6.38
C ILE A 381 11.94 -3.00 -6.45
N SER A 382 12.15 -2.43 -7.64
CA SER A 382 11.91 -1.00 -7.89
C SER A 382 11.22 -0.77 -9.23
N SER A 383 10.44 0.31 -9.34
CA SER A 383 9.79 0.67 -10.60
C SER A 383 10.79 0.88 -11.73
N THR A 384 11.98 1.43 -11.44
CA THR A 384 13.07 1.59 -12.42
C THR A 384 13.53 0.25 -12.98
N LYS A 385 13.68 -0.77 -12.14
CA LYS A 385 14.05 -2.12 -12.56
C LYS A 385 12.97 -2.78 -13.42
N VAL A 386 11.69 -2.56 -13.10
CA VAL A 386 10.56 -3.01 -13.93
C VAL A 386 10.62 -2.37 -15.32
N ARG A 387 10.74 -1.03 -15.38
CA ARG A 387 10.84 -0.31 -16.67
C ARG A 387 12.05 -0.76 -17.50
N ALA A 388 13.22 -0.92 -16.86
CA ALA A 388 14.43 -1.37 -17.53
C ALA A 388 14.28 -2.79 -18.10
N MET A 389 13.67 -3.71 -17.33
CA MET A 389 13.41 -5.08 -17.77
C MET A 389 12.46 -5.14 -18.98
N ILE A 390 11.37 -4.37 -18.95
CA ILE A 390 10.41 -4.30 -20.07
C ILE A 390 11.12 -3.75 -21.31
N LYS A 391 11.84 -2.64 -21.17
CA LYS A 391 12.58 -2.01 -22.28
C LYS A 391 13.62 -2.95 -22.88
N GLN A 392 14.36 -3.69 -22.07
CA GLN A 392 15.33 -4.66 -22.55
C GLN A 392 14.66 -5.86 -23.26
N SER A 393 13.52 -6.32 -22.75
CA SER A 393 12.81 -7.48 -23.30
C SER A 393 12.03 -7.19 -24.58
N SER A 394 11.69 -5.92 -24.81
CA SER A 394 10.98 -5.42 -26.01
C SER A 394 11.90 -4.82 -27.07
N ALA A 395 13.19 -4.64 -26.77
CA ALA A 395 14.15 -4.10 -27.74
C ALA A 395 14.32 -5.06 -28.94
N PRO A 396 14.44 -4.52 -30.17
CA PRO A 396 14.74 -5.33 -31.35
C PRO A 396 16.11 -6.00 -31.22
N ASP A 397 16.23 -7.22 -31.76
CA ASP A 397 17.47 -8.02 -31.72
C ASP A 397 18.58 -7.36 -32.58
N PRO A 398 19.69 -6.90 -31.97
CA PRO A 398 20.75 -6.19 -32.68
C PRO A 398 21.52 -7.08 -33.66
N HIS A 399 21.42 -8.41 -33.57
CA HIS A 399 22.13 -9.35 -34.45
C HIS A 399 21.32 -9.78 -35.68
N ARG A 400 20.09 -9.27 -35.84
CA ARG A 400 19.21 -9.71 -36.92
C ARG A 400 19.21 -8.73 -38.08
N LYS A 401 20.13 -8.92 -39.03
CA LYS A 401 20.10 -8.21 -40.34
C LYS A 401 18.79 -8.55 -41.06
N GLY A 402 18.11 -7.50 -41.52
CA GLY A 402 16.82 -7.61 -42.18
C GLY A 402 16.88 -8.48 -43.44
N GLN A 403 16.00 -9.46 -43.52
CA GLN A 403 15.55 -10.02 -44.79
C GLN A 403 14.07 -10.36 -44.68
N GLY A 404 13.33 -9.92 -45.69
CA GLY A 404 11.89 -10.10 -45.80
C GLY A 404 11.49 -11.55 -45.59
N SER A 405 10.56 -11.78 -44.67
CA SER A 405 9.74 -12.98 -44.71
C SER A 405 8.40 -12.71 -44.05
N SER A 406 7.36 -13.00 -44.82
CA SER A 406 5.94 -12.89 -44.53
C SER A 406 5.46 -13.92 -43.49
N LYS A 407 6.13 -14.00 -42.34
CA LYS A 407 5.70 -14.80 -41.17
C LYS A 407 5.74 -13.96 -39.90
N PHE A 408 4.90 -12.92 -39.83
CA PHE A 408 4.86 -11.99 -38.70
C PHE A 408 3.70 -12.20 -37.70
N LYS A 409 2.84 -13.21 -37.88
CA LYS A 409 1.67 -13.44 -37.01
C LYS A 409 1.96 -14.07 -35.63
N GLY A 410 3.22 -14.32 -35.26
CA GLY A 410 3.59 -15.01 -34.00
C GLY A 410 4.56 -14.30 -33.05
N LYS A 411 5.29 -13.27 -33.50
CA LYS A 411 6.40 -12.67 -32.72
C LYS A 411 5.94 -11.86 -31.51
N GLY A 412 4.94 -11.00 -31.67
CA GLY A 412 4.42 -10.20 -30.56
C GLY A 412 3.84 -11.04 -29.42
N LYS A 413 3.36 -12.26 -29.71
CA LYS A 413 2.85 -13.20 -28.71
C LYS A 413 3.98 -13.79 -27.85
N GLN A 414 5.15 -14.04 -28.44
CA GLN A 414 6.32 -14.57 -27.73
C GLN A 414 6.99 -13.50 -26.87
N GLU A 415 7.09 -12.27 -27.38
CA GLU A 415 7.58 -11.11 -26.64
C GLU A 415 6.71 -10.81 -25.41
N ASN A 416 5.39 -10.66 -25.60
CA ASN A 416 4.46 -10.44 -24.50
C ASN A 416 4.50 -11.56 -23.46
N LYS A 417 4.72 -12.81 -23.88
CA LYS A 417 4.90 -13.94 -22.95
C LYS A 417 6.15 -13.78 -22.10
N ARG A 418 7.29 -13.42 -22.70
CA ARG A 418 8.56 -13.20 -21.98
C ARG A 418 8.45 -12.05 -20.99
N ILE A 419 7.84 -10.93 -21.39
CA ILE A 419 7.63 -9.77 -20.50
C ILE A 419 6.69 -10.16 -19.35
N LYS A 420 5.58 -10.83 -19.65
CA LYS A 420 4.64 -11.31 -18.62
C LYS A 420 5.31 -12.25 -17.62
N GLU A 421 6.21 -13.12 -18.08
CA GLU A 421 7.00 -14.00 -17.21
C GLU A 421 8.04 -13.20 -16.39
N GLY A 422 8.73 -12.24 -17.00
CA GLY A 422 9.70 -11.38 -16.32
C GLY A 422 9.09 -10.42 -15.29
N LEU A 423 7.80 -10.07 -15.43
CA LEU A 423 7.05 -9.27 -14.46
C LEU A 423 6.67 -10.05 -13.19
N LYS A 424 6.67 -11.39 -13.23
CA LYS A 424 6.34 -12.21 -12.06
C LYS A 424 7.34 -11.93 -10.93
N GLY A 425 6.81 -11.68 -9.74
CA GLY A 425 7.63 -11.34 -8.57
C GLY A 425 8.08 -9.87 -8.52
N PHE A 426 7.68 -9.02 -9.47
CA PHE A 426 7.96 -7.57 -9.42
C PHE A 426 6.71 -6.70 -9.29
N VAL A 427 5.60 -7.12 -9.91
CA VAL A 427 4.32 -6.41 -9.87
C VAL A 427 3.16 -7.38 -9.58
N GLY A 428 2.02 -6.84 -9.15
CA GLY A 428 0.79 -7.61 -8.99
C GLY A 428 0.20 -8.07 -10.34
N THR A 429 -0.77 -8.99 -10.29
CA THR A 429 -1.32 -9.63 -11.48
C THR A 429 -2.06 -8.63 -12.39
N SER A 430 -2.88 -7.77 -11.80
CA SER A 430 -3.66 -6.76 -12.52
C SER A 430 -2.76 -5.66 -13.06
N VAL A 431 -1.76 -5.23 -12.29
CA VAL A 431 -0.73 -4.29 -12.76
C VAL A 431 0.04 -4.88 -13.94
N GLY A 432 0.45 -6.15 -13.87
CA GLY A 432 1.14 -6.83 -14.97
C GLY A 432 0.28 -6.94 -16.23
N LYS A 433 -1.02 -7.23 -16.09
CA LYS A 433 -1.98 -7.22 -17.22
C LYS A 433 -2.09 -5.84 -17.85
N TRP A 434 -2.24 -4.79 -17.04
CA TRP A 434 -2.30 -3.41 -17.52
C TRP A 434 -1.04 -3.02 -18.32
N ILE A 435 0.14 -3.26 -17.75
CA ILE A 435 1.43 -3.00 -18.44
C ILE A 435 1.49 -3.69 -19.79
N THR A 436 1.15 -4.99 -19.85
CA THR A 436 1.23 -5.77 -21.10
C THR A 436 0.12 -5.49 -22.10
N GLY A 437 -1.06 -5.10 -21.63
CA GLY A 437 -2.21 -4.78 -22.47
C GLY A 437 -2.02 -3.45 -23.20
N GLU A 438 -1.56 -2.44 -22.47
CA GLU A 438 -1.33 -1.08 -22.98
C GLU A 438 0.09 -0.88 -23.54
N LYS A 439 0.95 -1.92 -23.50
CA LYS A 439 2.37 -1.89 -23.94
C LYS A 439 3.20 -0.76 -23.31
N LEU A 440 3.02 -0.55 -22.02
CA LEU A 440 3.71 0.54 -21.30
C LEU A 440 5.18 0.23 -21.05
N TYR A 441 6.04 1.23 -21.25
CA TYR A 441 7.50 1.14 -21.06
C TYR A 441 8.23 0.27 -22.08
N TRP A 442 7.61 -0.01 -23.23
CA TRP A 442 8.26 -0.71 -24.33
C TRP A 442 9.43 0.12 -24.86
N TRP A 443 10.38 -0.57 -25.50
CA TRP A 443 11.41 0.10 -26.25
C TRP A 443 10.77 0.90 -27.39
N GLU A 444 11.13 2.17 -27.48
CA GLU A 444 10.83 3.05 -28.59
C GLU A 444 12.14 3.42 -29.26
N ALA A 445 12.15 3.46 -30.59
CA ALA A 445 13.28 4.02 -31.32
C ALA A 445 13.39 5.49 -30.90
N LYS A 446 14.62 5.94 -30.57
CA LYS A 446 14.83 7.38 -30.52
C LYS A 446 14.54 7.91 -31.93
N GLU A 447 13.48 8.71 -32.08
CA GLU A 447 13.36 9.55 -33.27
C GLU A 447 14.61 10.42 -33.29
N ASN A 448 15.41 10.28 -34.34
CA ASN A 448 16.63 11.04 -34.51
C ASN A 448 16.26 12.53 -34.54
N GLY A 449 16.72 13.26 -33.51
CA GLY A 449 16.66 14.71 -33.40
C GLY A 449 17.77 15.14 -32.46
N GLU A 450 18.95 15.33 -33.07
CA GLU A 450 20.26 15.72 -32.50
C GLU A 450 21.10 14.66 -31.78
#